data_AF-A0A8S2UY79-F1
#
_entry.id   AF-A0A8S2UY79-F1
#
_cell.length_a   1.000
_cell.length_b   1.000
_cell.length_c   1.000
_cell.angle_alpha   90.00
_cell.angle_beta   90.00
_cell.angle_gamma   90.00
#
_symmetry.space_group_name_H-M   'P 1'
#
loop_
_entity.id
_entity.type
_entity.pdbx_description
1 polymer ?
#
loop_
_entity_poly.entity_id
_entity_poly.type
_entity_poly.pdbx_seq_one_letter_code
_entity_poly.pdbx_strand_id
1 'polypeptide(L)'
;MVWAGFAMIMVASYTANLAAFLVLDRPEASISGVNDARLRNPQDGFAYATVKGSAVDMYFKRQVELSTMYRIMESRNYLTAEEAISDLKTGIINAFIWDSGRLEYEAAQDCDLVTAGELFGRSSYGIGLRKKDAWIDSLSHAILSFHEKGFMELLDNKWIYANNEIQCADRSSSPATLGFDNMIGVFLLVVGGAVLGFFTLVIEIILKRQKGRVEREKALTRTAIIYWRQRAERGRQLSSVKSESEKHEQQQQQQQNLQPNHNDGFSFDRMDYYTSPNLC
;
A
#
# COMPACT_ATOMS: atom_id res chain seq x y z
N MET A 1 12.69 21.66 -19.74
CA MET A 1 13.87 21.41 -18.89
C MET A 1 13.54 21.63 -17.41
N VAL A 2 13.15 22.84 -16.98
CA VAL A 2 12.90 23.16 -15.56
C VAL A 2 11.83 22.28 -14.89
N TRP A 3 10.71 21.99 -15.58
CA TRP A 3 9.64 21.15 -15.05
C TRP A 3 10.06 19.71 -14.70
N ALA A 4 10.92 19.11 -15.54
CA ALA A 4 11.43 17.77 -15.29
C ALA A 4 12.38 17.75 -14.09
N GLY A 5 13.21 18.79 -13.95
CA GLY A 5 14.09 18.95 -12.79
C GLY A 5 13.31 19.10 -11.48
N PHE A 6 12.24 19.91 -11.47
CA PHE A 6 11.38 20.07 -10.30
C PHE A 6 10.70 18.73 -9.90
N ALA A 7 10.18 17.99 -10.87
CA ALA A 7 9.56 16.68 -10.60
C ALA A 7 10.56 15.67 -10.01
N MET A 8 11.78 15.62 -10.53
CA MET A 8 12.85 14.76 -9.99
C MET A 8 13.21 15.11 -8.55
N ILE A 9 13.28 16.41 -8.22
CA ILE A 9 13.58 16.86 -6.84
C ILE A 9 12.46 16.43 -5.89
N MET A 10 11.18 16.59 -6.28
CA MET A 10 10.05 16.19 -5.44
C MET A 10 10.05 14.68 -5.15
N VAL A 11 10.28 13.84 -6.17
CA VAL A 11 10.37 12.39 -6.00
C VAL A 11 11.56 12.03 -5.10
N ALA A 12 12.73 12.64 -5.34
CA ALA A 12 13.93 12.39 -4.53
C ALA A 12 13.70 12.74 -3.05
N SER A 13 13.09 13.90 -2.76
CA SER A 13 12.78 14.31 -1.38
C SER A 13 11.80 13.36 -0.70
N TYR A 14 10.78 12.87 -1.40
CA TYR A 14 9.86 11.87 -0.84
C TYR A 14 10.59 10.56 -0.53
N THR A 15 11.42 10.06 -1.45
CA THR A 15 12.20 8.83 -1.24
C THR A 15 13.21 8.97 -0.10
N ALA A 16 13.83 10.15 0.06
CA ALA A 16 14.77 10.43 1.14
C ALA A 16 14.07 10.44 2.51
N ASN A 17 12.88 11.05 2.60
CA ASN A 17 12.11 11.07 3.84
C ASN A 17 11.62 9.66 4.22
N LEU A 18 11.18 8.86 3.24
CA LEU A 18 10.82 7.46 3.46
C LEU A 18 12.01 6.65 3.97
N ALA A 19 13.18 6.76 3.34
CA ALA A 19 14.39 6.07 3.77
C ALA A 19 14.81 6.46 5.20
N ALA A 20 14.68 7.74 5.55
CA ALA A 20 14.96 8.22 6.91
C ALA A 20 14.03 7.55 7.93
N PHE A 21 12.73 7.44 7.62
CA PHE A 21 11.78 6.76 8.49
C PHE A 21 12.13 5.28 8.70
N LEU A 22 12.48 4.56 7.62
CA LEU A 22 12.82 3.13 7.71
C LEU A 22 14.08 2.84 8.53
N VAL A 23 15.01 3.79 8.62
CA VAL A 23 16.21 3.67 9.45
C VAL A 23 15.92 3.98 10.92
N LEU A 24 14.94 4.84 11.18
CA LEU A 24 14.56 5.31 12.51
C LEU A 24 13.55 4.40 13.20
N ASP A 25 12.71 3.70 12.45
CA ASP A 25 11.72 2.74 12.97
C ASP A 25 12.41 1.44 13.38
N ARG A 26 13.26 1.53 14.41
CA ARG A 26 13.79 0.37 15.11
C ARG A 26 12.70 -0.10 16.08
N PRO A 27 12.34 -1.40 16.10
CA PRO A 27 11.43 -1.91 17.12
C PRO A 27 11.94 -1.47 18.49
N GLU A 28 11.02 -1.00 19.35
CA GLU A 28 11.26 -0.50 20.71
C GLU A 28 12.54 -1.09 21.30
N ALA A 29 13.55 -0.24 21.49
CA ALA A 29 14.87 -0.69 21.90
C ALA A 29 14.76 -1.60 23.12
N SER A 30 15.40 -2.77 23.03
CA SER A 30 15.73 -3.60 24.18
C SER A 30 16.20 -2.70 25.32
N ILE A 31 15.70 -2.95 26.52
CA ILE A 31 16.04 -2.19 27.73
C ILE A 31 17.56 -1.97 27.79
N SER A 32 18.00 -0.73 27.96
CA SER A 32 19.44 -0.39 27.91
C SER A 32 20.22 -1.06 29.06
N GLY A 33 19.52 -1.40 30.15
CA GLY A 33 20.03 -2.11 31.31
C GLY A 33 19.36 -1.61 32.59
N VAL A 34 19.96 -1.89 33.74
CA VAL A 34 19.40 -1.56 35.06
C VAL A 34 19.15 -0.05 35.29
N ASN A 35 19.82 0.82 34.52
CA ASN A 35 19.68 2.27 34.61
C ASN A 35 18.67 2.86 33.61
N ASP A 36 17.96 2.03 32.85
CA ASP A 36 16.90 2.49 31.95
C ASP A 36 15.81 3.23 32.74
N ALA A 37 15.35 4.36 32.20
CA ALA A 37 14.30 5.18 32.80
C ALA A 37 13.00 4.37 32.98
N ARG A 38 12.71 3.42 32.09
CA ARG A 38 11.53 2.53 32.16
C ARG A 38 11.57 1.58 33.36
N LEU A 39 12.76 1.18 33.81
CA LEU A 39 12.95 0.34 35.00
C LEU A 39 12.98 1.18 36.29
N ARG A 40 13.70 2.31 36.26
CA ARG A 40 13.87 3.20 37.42
C ARG A 40 12.58 3.91 37.81
N ASN A 41 11.75 4.26 36.84
CA ASN A 41 10.45 4.88 37.04
C ASN A 41 9.42 4.22 36.11
N PRO A 42 8.88 3.05 36.50
CA PRO A 42 7.95 2.34 35.65
C PRO A 42 6.69 3.18 35.43
N GLN A 43 6.34 3.33 34.16
CA GLN A 43 5.01 3.75 33.74
C GLN A 43 4.03 2.60 34.03
N ASP A 44 2.74 2.89 34.22
CA ASP A 44 1.70 1.91 34.64
C ASP A 44 1.54 0.67 33.71
N GLY A 45 2.22 0.64 32.55
CA GLY A 45 2.21 -0.48 31.60
C GLY A 45 3.49 -1.32 31.53
N PHE A 46 4.53 -1.04 32.34
CA PHE A 46 5.80 -1.79 32.28
C PHE A 46 6.04 -2.62 33.55
N ALA A 47 5.71 -3.92 33.48
CA ALA A 47 5.86 -4.85 34.58
C ALA A 47 7.17 -5.63 34.50
N TYR A 48 7.88 -5.70 35.63
CA TYR A 48 9.09 -6.50 35.77
C TYR A 48 9.16 -7.21 37.11
N ALA A 49 9.81 -8.37 37.13
CA ALA A 49 9.86 -9.24 38.29
C ALA A 49 11.18 -10.03 38.39
N THR A 50 11.41 -10.61 39.56
CA THR A 50 12.46 -11.61 39.80
C THR A 50 11.89 -12.77 40.63
N VAL A 51 12.71 -13.76 40.98
CA VAL A 51 12.30 -14.87 41.84
C VAL A 51 12.52 -14.52 43.30
N LYS A 52 11.50 -14.71 44.13
CA LYS A 52 11.50 -14.42 45.56
C LYS A 52 12.48 -15.31 46.33
N GLY A 53 13.22 -14.72 47.28
CA GLY A 53 14.18 -15.46 48.11
C GLY A 53 15.45 -15.88 47.39
N SER A 54 15.66 -15.39 46.17
CA SER A 54 16.86 -15.65 45.36
C SER A 54 18.01 -14.71 45.72
N ALA A 55 19.21 -15.02 45.20
CA ALA A 55 20.35 -14.11 45.29
C ALA A 55 20.07 -12.75 44.62
N VAL A 56 19.29 -12.73 43.54
CA VAL A 56 18.89 -11.52 42.82
C VAL A 56 17.95 -10.67 43.67
N ASP A 57 16.94 -11.29 44.28
CA ASP A 57 16.02 -10.63 45.22
C ASP A 57 16.77 -10.01 46.41
N MET A 58 17.71 -10.76 46.99
CA MET A 58 18.58 -10.24 48.06
C MET A 58 19.51 -9.12 47.59
N TYR A 59 19.99 -9.15 46.35
CA TYR A 59 20.81 -8.09 45.76
C TYR A 59 20.02 -6.78 45.68
N PHE A 60 18.82 -6.79 45.11
CA PHE A 60 17.96 -5.61 45.04
C PHE A 60 17.55 -5.08 46.41
N LYS A 61 17.33 -5.98 47.38
CA LYS A 61 17.03 -5.59 48.76
C LYS A 61 18.20 -4.89 49.46
N ARG A 62 19.44 -5.28 49.15
CA ARG A 62 20.65 -4.73 49.78
C ARG A 62 21.08 -3.40 49.18
N GLN A 63 20.82 -3.18 47.89
CA GLN A 63 21.25 -1.98 47.18
C GLN A 63 20.31 -0.81 47.42
N VAL A 64 20.78 0.23 48.12
CA VAL A 64 19.97 1.40 48.46
C VAL A 64 19.50 2.15 47.22
N GLU A 65 20.35 2.26 46.20
CA GLU A 65 20.02 2.93 44.94
C GLU A 65 18.88 2.26 44.18
N LEU A 66 18.71 0.95 44.34
CA LEU A 66 17.70 0.14 43.65
C LEU A 66 16.47 -0.16 44.52
N SER A 67 16.39 0.43 45.72
CA SER A 67 15.30 0.21 46.66
C SER A 67 13.91 0.55 46.10
N THR A 68 13.81 1.56 45.23
CA THR A 68 12.57 1.90 44.53
C THR A 68 12.14 0.77 43.59
N MET A 69 13.07 0.18 42.83
CA MET A 69 12.78 -0.98 41.98
C MET A 69 12.35 -2.18 42.81
N TYR A 70 13.08 -2.45 43.92
CA TYR A 70 12.75 -3.55 44.82
C TYR A 70 11.31 -3.47 45.35
N ARG A 71 10.85 -2.29 45.79
CA ARG A 71 9.47 -2.11 46.29
C ARG A 71 8.40 -2.46 45.25
N ILE A 72 8.69 -2.25 43.97
CA ILE A 72 7.77 -2.54 42.88
C ILE A 72 7.78 -4.04 42.58
N MET A 73 8.97 -4.63 42.49
CA MET A 73 9.18 -6.05 42.25
C MET A 73 8.64 -6.92 43.38
N GLU A 74 8.76 -6.51 44.64
CA GLU A 74 8.36 -7.30 45.81
C GLU A 74 6.90 -7.76 45.75
N SER A 75 6.01 -6.96 45.14
CA SER A 75 4.60 -7.31 44.96
C SER A 75 4.31 -8.29 43.81
N ARG A 76 5.25 -8.43 42.87
CA ARG A 76 5.09 -9.19 41.60
C ARG A 76 6.13 -10.31 41.43
N ASN A 77 6.94 -10.58 42.45
CA ASN A 77 7.97 -11.61 42.38
C ASN A 77 7.37 -13.02 42.32
N TYR A 78 7.98 -13.86 41.51
CA TYR A 78 7.59 -15.25 41.29
C TYR A 78 8.28 -16.20 42.27
N LEU A 79 7.76 -17.42 42.43
CA LEU A 79 8.40 -18.46 43.26
C LEU A 79 9.44 -19.27 42.48
N THR A 80 9.25 -19.41 41.18
CA THR A 80 10.13 -20.18 40.28
C THR A 80 10.49 -19.35 39.06
N ALA A 81 11.64 -19.67 38.45
CA ALA A 81 12.07 -18.98 37.23
C ALA A 81 11.22 -19.41 36.03
N GLU A 82 10.78 -20.67 36.00
CA GLU A 82 10.00 -21.26 34.92
C GLU A 82 8.65 -20.57 34.74
N GLU A 83 7.97 -20.25 35.85
CA GLU A 83 6.70 -19.50 35.86
C GLU A 83 6.91 -18.09 35.30
N ALA A 84 7.96 -17.41 35.74
CA ALA A 84 8.29 -16.06 35.25
C ALA A 84 8.63 -16.06 33.75
N ILE A 85 9.34 -17.07 33.25
CA ILE A 85 9.68 -17.20 31.82
C ILE A 85 8.41 -17.46 30.99
N SER A 86 7.48 -18.29 31.48
CA SER A 86 6.19 -18.51 30.82
C SER A 86 5.37 -17.22 30.73
N ASP A 87 5.29 -16.46 31.82
CA ASP A 87 4.57 -15.19 31.86
C ASP A 87 5.24 -14.09 31.02
N LEU A 88 6.57 -14.15 30.86
CA LEU A 88 7.31 -13.30 29.94
C LEU A 88 6.95 -13.61 28.48
N LYS A 89 6.87 -14.90 28.11
CA LYS A 89 6.47 -15.32 26.75
C LYS A 89 5.03 -14.95 26.41
N THR A 90 4.12 -14.97 27.40
CA THR A 90 2.72 -14.56 27.20
C THR A 90 2.51 -13.05 27.20
N GLY A 91 3.52 -12.27 27.59
CA GLY A 91 3.46 -10.81 27.64
C GLY A 91 2.76 -10.24 28.87
N ILE A 92 2.56 -11.04 29.92
CA ILE A 92 2.02 -10.59 31.21
C ILE A 92 3.04 -9.68 31.92
N ILE A 93 4.32 -10.05 31.84
CA ILE A 93 5.45 -9.23 32.27
C ILE A 93 6.27 -8.81 31.05
N ASN A 94 6.87 -7.62 31.12
CA ASN A 94 7.68 -7.08 30.03
C ASN A 94 9.17 -7.38 30.21
N ALA A 95 9.63 -7.58 31.45
CA ALA A 95 11.02 -7.91 31.74
C ALA A 95 11.16 -8.86 32.93
N PHE A 96 12.06 -9.82 32.79
CA PHE A 96 12.43 -10.73 33.86
C PHE A 96 13.91 -10.54 34.20
N ILE A 97 14.21 -10.25 35.46
CA ILE A 97 15.56 -9.99 35.93
C ILE A 97 16.08 -11.25 36.65
N TRP A 98 17.08 -11.90 36.05
CA TRP A 98 17.62 -13.16 36.52
C TRP A 98 19.09 -13.36 36.16
N ASP A 99 19.63 -14.54 36.50
CA ASP A 99 21.01 -14.94 36.22
C ASP A 99 21.27 -15.08 34.70
N SER A 100 22.41 -14.57 34.26
CA SER A 100 22.77 -14.52 32.84
C SER A 100 22.89 -15.91 32.21
N GLY A 101 23.50 -16.88 32.90
CA GLY A 101 23.69 -18.21 32.30
C GLY A 101 22.37 -18.93 32.03
N ARG A 102 21.36 -18.73 32.90
CA ARG A 102 20.01 -19.28 32.70
C ARG A 102 19.26 -18.53 31.60
N LEU A 103 19.37 -17.20 31.55
CA LEU A 103 18.69 -16.39 30.53
C LEU A 103 19.29 -16.58 29.13
N GLU A 104 20.61 -16.71 29.01
CA GLU A 104 21.29 -17.01 27.73
C GLU A 104 20.85 -18.36 27.17
N TYR A 105 20.69 -19.37 28.03
CA TYR A 105 20.17 -20.68 27.63
C TYR A 105 18.72 -20.65 27.12
N GLU A 106 17.85 -19.86 27.75
CA GLU A 106 16.45 -19.70 27.31
C GLU A 106 16.36 -18.87 26.02
N ALA A 107 17.15 -17.80 25.90
CA ALA A 107 17.21 -16.98 24.69
C ALA A 107 17.83 -17.74 23.50
N ALA A 108 18.75 -18.68 23.75
CA ALA A 108 19.30 -19.55 22.72
C ALA A 108 18.29 -20.58 22.18
N GLN A 109 17.28 -20.96 22.98
CA GLN A 109 16.23 -21.90 22.55
C GLN A 109 15.01 -21.22 21.95
N ASP A 110 14.60 -20.08 22.49
CA ASP A 110 13.41 -19.35 22.07
C ASP A 110 13.77 -17.99 21.47
N CYS A 111 13.66 -17.84 20.15
CA CYS A 111 14.02 -16.60 19.44
C CYS A 111 13.12 -15.39 19.73
N ASP A 112 12.03 -15.58 20.47
CA ASP A 112 11.18 -14.49 20.94
C ASP A 112 11.69 -13.86 22.24
N LEU A 113 12.61 -14.54 22.93
CA LEU A 113 13.29 -14.03 24.10
C LEU A 113 14.65 -13.45 23.71
N VAL A 114 14.98 -12.30 24.27
CA VAL A 114 16.29 -11.65 24.10
C VAL A 114 16.80 -11.18 25.44
N THR A 115 18.10 -11.32 25.68
CA THR A 115 18.76 -10.70 26.82
C THR A 115 18.98 -9.21 26.53
N ALA A 116 18.70 -8.36 27.51
CA ALA A 116 18.72 -6.90 27.33
C ALA A 116 19.63 -6.22 28.36
N GLY A 117 20.49 -5.33 27.87
CA GLY A 117 21.37 -4.46 28.67
C GLY A 117 22.69 -5.10 29.13
N GLU A 118 23.46 -4.33 29.89
CA GLU A 118 24.74 -4.78 30.45
C GLU A 118 24.55 -5.66 31.69
N LEU A 119 25.39 -6.69 31.82
CA LEU A 119 25.51 -7.54 33.01
C LEU A 119 25.85 -6.70 34.25
N PHE A 120 24.95 -6.68 35.22
CA PHE A 120 25.12 -6.02 36.51
C PHE A 120 25.08 -7.03 37.66
N GLY A 121 25.53 -6.61 38.86
CA GLY A 121 25.49 -7.49 40.04
C GLY A 121 26.36 -8.75 39.90
N ARG A 122 27.52 -8.61 39.24
CA ARG A 122 28.45 -9.72 38.93
C ARG A 122 28.67 -10.61 40.13
N SER A 123 28.14 -11.82 40.03
CA SER A 123 28.27 -12.90 40.99
C SER A 123 28.67 -14.15 40.22
N SER A 124 29.45 -15.03 40.84
CA SER A 124 29.91 -16.27 40.21
C SER A 124 29.37 -17.49 40.92
N TYR A 125 29.12 -18.55 40.16
CA TYR A 125 28.84 -19.87 40.71
C TYR A 125 30.11 -20.45 41.35
N GLY A 126 29.94 -21.17 42.45
CA GLY A 126 31.03 -21.79 43.18
C GLY A 126 30.59 -23.07 43.86
N ILE A 127 31.54 -23.98 44.06
CA ILE A 127 31.31 -25.24 44.77
C ILE A 127 31.59 -24.99 46.26
N GLY A 128 30.59 -25.22 47.10
CA GLY A 128 30.72 -25.07 48.55
C GLY A 128 31.21 -26.36 49.22
N LEU A 129 32.33 -26.30 49.94
CA LEU A 129 32.81 -27.36 50.83
C LEU A 129 32.73 -26.91 52.29
N ARG A 130 32.81 -27.87 53.22
CA ARG A 130 32.93 -27.54 54.65
C ARG A 130 34.23 -26.78 54.90
N LYS A 131 34.21 -25.89 55.89
CA LYS A 131 35.41 -25.15 56.29
C LYS A 131 36.52 -26.12 56.68
N LYS A 132 37.74 -25.87 56.21
CA LYS A 132 38.97 -26.66 56.46
C LYS A 132 38.95 -28.09 55.88
N ASP A 133 38.18 -28.31 54.82
CA ASP A 133 38.22 -29.58 54.09
C ASP A 133 39.54 -29.70 53.29
N ALA A 134 40.19 -30.87 53.33
CA ALA A 134 41.47 -31.12 52.67
C ALA A 134 41.38 -31.05 51.14
N TRP A 135 40.18 -31.19 50.58
CA TRP A 135 39.94 -31.18 49.13
C TRP A 135 39.84 -29.77 48.53
N ILE A 136 39.73 -28.72 49.36
CA ILE A 136 39.52 -27.35 48.87
C ILE A 136 40.63 -26.91 47.91
N ASP A 137 41.88 -27.12 48.30
CA ASP A 137 43.04 -26.69 47.50
C ASP A 137 43.15 -27.50 46.20
N SER A 138 43.00 -28.83 46.30
CA SER A 138 43.06 -29.73 45.14
C SER A 138 41.94 -29.43 44.13
N LEU A 139 40.71 -29.19 44.60
CA LEU A 139 39.58 -28.85 43.74
C LEU A 139 39.76 -27.48 43.08
N SER A 140 40.24 -26.49 43.83
CA SER A 140 40.49 -25.15 43.29
C SER A 140 41.53 -25.19 42.18
N HIS A 141 42.61 -25.94 42.35
CA HIS A 141 43.62 -26.15 41.30
C HIS A 141 43.04 -26.89 40.07
N ALA A 142 42.17 -27.88 40.27
CA ALA A 142 41.51 -28.56 39.16
C ALA A 142 40.62 -27.62 38.34
N ILE A 143 39.83 -26.77 39.01
CA ILE A 143 38.98 -25.77 38.36
C ILE A 143 39.82 -24.75 37.58
N LEU A 144 40.92 -24.26 38.16
CA LEU A 144 41.86 -23.38 37.47
C LEU A 144 42.44 -24.05 36.22
N SER A 145 42.85 -25.32 36.31
CA SER A 145 43.35 -26.06 35.15
C SER A 145 42.31 -26.21 34.04
N PHE A 146 41.03 -26.37 34.39
CA PHE A 146 39.95 -26.41 33.40
C PHE A 146 39.72 -25.06 32.73
N HIS A 147 39.87 -23.96 33.45
CA HIS A 147 39.79 -22.62 32.88
C HIS A 147 40.99 -22.33 31.94
N GLU A 148 42.22 -22.64 32.37
CA GLU A 148 43.44 -22.47 31.56
C GLU A 148 43.42 -23.28 30.25
N LYS A 149 42.84 -24.47 30.28
CA LYS A 149 42.70 -25.35 29.11
C LYS A 149 41.54 -24.96 28.19
N GLY A 150 40.72 -23.97 28.56
CA GLY A 150 39.50 -23.63 27.82
C GLY A 150 38.41 -24.70 27.91
N PHE A 151 38.50 -25.64 28.85
CA PHE A 151 37.51 -26.71 28.99
C PHE A 151 36.14 -26.17 29.44
N MET A 152 36.11 -25.09 30.22
CA MET A 152 34.86 -24.42 30.60
C MET A 152 34.15 -23.82 29.38
N GLU A 153 34.86 -23.18 28.47
CA GLU A 153 34.28 -22.64 27.23
C GLU A 153 33.69 -23.74 26.34
N LEU A 154 34.33 -24.91 26.29
CA LEU A 154 33.78 -26.08 25.60
C LEU A 154 32.48 -26.56 26.23
N LEU A 155 32.36 -26.51 27.56
CA LEU A 155 31.12 -26.86 28.27
C LEU A 155 30.01 -25.84 28.02
N ASP A 156 30.33 -24.55 28.05
CA ASP A 156 29.35 -23.48 27.78
C ASP A 156 28.80 -23.61 26.36
N ASN A 157 29.68 -23.74 25.36
CA ASN A 157 29.28 -23.98 23.98
C ASN A 157 28.46 -25.27 23.83
N LYS A 158 28.76 -26.31 24.61
CA LYS A 158 28.09 -27.60 24.53
C LYS A 158 26.72 -27.64 25.25
N TRP A 159 26.52 -26.88 26.32
CA TRP A 159 25.31 -26.98 27.14
C TRP A 159 24.40 -25.76 27.04
N ILE A 160 24.96 -24.58 26.75
CA ILE A 160 24.22 -23.34 26.60
C ILE A 160 23.86 -23.13 25.12
N TYR A 161 24.83 -23.29 24.22
CA TYR A 161 24.69 -22.94 22.79
C TYR A 161 24.51 -24.13 21.83
N ALA A 162 24.57 -25.38 22.30
CA ALA A 162 24.68 -26.54 21.41
C ALA A 162 23.42 -26.92 20.64
N ASN A 163 22.25 -26.42 21.04
CA ASN A 163 21.00 -26.64 20.30
C ASN A 163 20.91 -25.67 19.10
N ASN A 164 21.95 -25.67 18.27
CA ASN A 164 22.16 -24.82 17.09
C ASN A 164 21.24 -25.16 15.89
N GLU A 165 20.19 -25.96 16.07
CA GLU A 165 19.20 -26.12 14.99
C GLU A 165 18.35 -24.84 14.82
N ILE A 166 18.20 -24.06 15.90
CA ILE A 166 17.48 -22.80 15.89
C ILE A 166 18.50 -21.68 15.87
N GLN A 167 19.04 -21.36 14.70
CA GLN A 167 19.75 -20.09 14.51
C GLN A 167 18.73 -18.96 14.57
N CYS A 168 18.55 -18.37 15.74
CA CYS A 168 17.82 -17.13 15.85
C CYS A 168 18.55 -16.08 15.02
N ALA A 169 17.93 -15.65 13.91
CA ALA A 169 18.48 -14.56 13.12
C ALA A 169 18.63 -13.34 14.05
N ASP A 170 19.83 -12.75 14.08
CA ASP A 170 20.11 -11.54 14.84
C ASP A 170 19.09 -10.44 14.50
N ARG A 171 18.02 -10.35 15.31
CA ARG A 171 16.99 -9.29 15.20
C ARG A 171 17.57 -7.90 15.46
N SER A 172 18.84 -7.81 15.87
CA SER A 172 19.60 -6.58 16.11
C SER A 172 19.88 -5.75 14.86
N SER A 173 19.64 -6.28 13.65
CA SER A 173 20.00 -5.58 12.42
C SER A 173 19.02 -5.69 11.26
N SER A 174 17.88 -6.36 11.41
CA SER A 174 16.89 -6.37 10.34
C SER A 174 16.10 -5.06 10.38
N PRO A 175 16.27 -4.15 9.40
CA PRO A 175 15.44 -2.95 9.32
C PRO A 175 13.98 -3.37 9.26
N ALA A 176 13.07 -2.54 9.81
CA ALA A 176 11.63 -2.79 9.77
C ALA A 176 11.25 -3.29 8.37
N THR A 177 10.96 -4.57 8.26
CA THR A 177 10.61 -5.16 6.97
C THR A 177 9.31 -4.49 6.57
N LEU A 178 9.27 -3.79 5.43
CA LEU A 178 8.03 -3.26 4.89
C LEU A 178 7.10 -4.44 4.59
N GLY A 179 6.28 -4.80 5.58
CA GLY A 179 5.24 -5.81 5.43
C GLY A 179 4.12 -5.31 4.54
N PHE A 180 3.27 -6.24 4.13
CA PHE A 180 2.05 -5.93 3.38
C PHE A 180 1.15 -4.93 4.13
N ASP A 181 1.15 -4.96 5.46
CA ASP A 181 0.38 -4.05 6.30
C ASP A 181 0.78 -2.58 6.09
N ASN A 182 2.07 -2.30 5.95
CA ASN A 182 2.59 -0.95 5.73
C ASN A 182 2.33 -0.42 4.31
N MET A 183 2.07 -1.31 3.34
CA MET A 183 1.80 -0.97 1.94
C MET A 183 0.31 -1.01 1.56
N ILE A 184 -0.58 -1.38 2.48
CA ILE A 184 -2.01 -1.56 2.20
C ILE A 184 -2.66 -0.29 1.63
N GLY A 185 -2.22 0.90 2.06
CA GLY A 185 -2.71 2.17 1.55
C GLY A 185 -2.45 2.38 0.05
N VAL A 186 -1.32 1.89 -0.47
CA VAL A 186 -0.99 1.97 -1.90
C VAL A 186 -1.92 1.07 -2.71
N PHE A 187 -2.16 -0.15 -2.22
CA PHE A 187 -3.09 -1.09 -2.88
C PHE A 187 -4.52 -0.54 -2.92
N LEU A 188 -5.01 0.05 -1.83
CA LEU A 188 -6.33 0.68 -1.78
C LEU A 188 -6.46 1.84 -2.77
N LEU A 189 -5.41 2.65 -2.93
CA LEU A 189 -5.40 3.76 -3.89
C LEU A 189 -5.51 3.25 -5.34
N VAL A 190 -4.77 2.19 -5.69
CA VAL A 190 -4.83 1.58 -7.03
C VAL A 190 -6.22 1.01 -7.32
N VAL A 191 -6.80 0.25 -6.39
CA VAL A 191 -8.15 -0.32 -6.54
C VAL A 191 -9.19 0.78 -6.64
N GLY A 192 -9.14 1.78 -5.76
CA GLY A 192 -10.03 2.94 -5.82
C GLY A 192 -9.93 3.71 -7.13
N GLY A 193 -8.71 3.88 -7.65
CA GLY A 193 -8.46 4.51 -8.95
C GLY A 193 -9.03 3.71 -10.12
N ALA A 194 -8.92 2.38 -10.10
CA ALA A 194 -9.50 1.51 -11.12
C ALA A 194 -11.03 1.59 -11.11
N VAL A 195 -11.65 1.58 -9.93
CA VAL A 195 -13.10 1.70 -9.77
C VAL A 195 -13.59 3.07 -10.26
N LEU A 196 -12.96 4.16 -9.84
CA LEU A 196 -13.29 5.50 -10.30
C LEU A 196 -13.09 5.66 -11.81
N GLY A 197 -12.00 5.10 -12.36
CA GLY A 197 -11.72 5.08 -13.79
C GLY A 197 -12.77 4.30 -14.59
N PHE A 198 -13.25 3.19 -14.05
CA PHE A 198 -14.36 2.44 -14.65
C PHE A 198 -15.64 3.26 -14.66
N PHE A 199 -15.98 3.94 -13.56
CA PHE A 199 -17.15 4.80 -13.48
C PHE A 199 -17.07 5.98 -14.45
N THR A 200 -15.94 6.68 -14.54
CA THR A 200 -15.77 7.80 -15.47
C THR A 200 -15.89 7.34 -16.92
N LEU A 201 -15.34 6.17 -17.26
CA LEU A 201 -15.47 5.57 -18.59
C LEU A 201 -16.94 5.23 -18.92
N VAL A 202 -17.66 4.61 -17.98
CA VAL A 202 -19.09 4.30 -18.15
C VAL A 202 -19.91 5.58 -18.34
N ILE A 203 -19.66 6.61 -17.53
CA ILE A 203 -20.34 7.91 -17.63
C ILE A 203 -20.06 8.55 -19.00
N GLU A 204 -18.81 8.56 -19.45
CA GLU A 204 -18.45 9.12 -20.76
C GLU A 204 -19.15 8.39 -21.90
N ILE A 205 -19.24 7.05 -21.85
CA ILE A 205 -19.96 6.26 -22.85
C ILE A 205 -21.44 6.62 -22.87
N ILE A 206 -22.07 6.77 -21.70
CA ILE A 206 -23.49 7.15 -21.60
C ILE A 206 -23.70 8.56 -22.18
N LEU A 207 -22.88 9.53 -21.79
CA LEU A 207 -22.97 10.91 -22.28
C LEU A 207 -22.73 10.99 -23.79
N LYS A 208 -21.74 10.25 -24.33
CA LYS A 208 -21.49 10.17 -25.78
C LYS A 208 -22.66 9.52 -26.52
N ARG A 209 -23.25 8.45 -25.99
CA ARG A 209 -24.43 7.80 -26.58
C ARG A 209 -25.64 8.72 -26.59
N GLN A 210 -25.90 9.44 -25.49
CA GLN A 210 -27.00 10.40 -25.41
C GLN A 210 -26.79 11.59 -26.34
N LYS A 211 -25.60 12.18 -26.33
CA LYS A 211 -25.27 13.27 -27.26
C LYS A 211 -25.37 12.80 -28.71
N GLY A 212 -24.92 11.58 -29.03
CA GLY A 212 -25.09 10.98 -30.35
C GLY A 212 -26.56 10.77 -30.76
N ARG A 213 -27.45 10.40 -29.83
CA ARG A 213 -28.90 10.35 -30.07
C ARG A 213 -29.49 11.73 -30.36
N VAL A 214 -29.17 12.71 -29.52
CA VAL A 214 -29.66 14.10 -29.65
C VAL A 214 -29.15 14.75 -30.95
N GLU A 215 -27.89 14.53 -31.33
CA GLU A 215 -27.35 15.05 -32.59
C GLU A 215 -28.00 14.38 -33.82
N ARG A 216 -28.38 13.10 -33.74
CA ARG A 216 -29.15 12.42 -34.81
C ARG A 216 -30.56 13.00 -34.97
N GLU A 217 -31.26 13.30 -33.86
CA GLU A 217 -32.57 13.95 -33.92
C GLU A 217 -32.49 15.38 -34.49
N LYS A 218 -31.45 16.14 -34.12
CA LYS A 218 -31.17 17.46 -34.72
C LYS A 218 -30.84 17.36 -36.21
N ALA A 219 -30.13 16.31 -36.64
CA ALA A 219 -29.83 16.11 -38.05
C ALA A 219 -31.10 15.83 -38.87
N LEU A 220 -31.99 14.94 -38.39
CA LEU A 220 -33.25 14.59 -39.05
C LEU A 220 -34.21 15.78 -39.17
N THR A 221 -34.35 16.57 -38.10
CA THR A 221 -35.17 17.80 -38.13
C THR A 221 -34.64 18.84 -39.11
N ARG A 222 -33.31 19.02 -39.18
CA ARG A 222 -32.69 19.89 -40.19
C ARG A 222 -32.97 19.43 -41.61
N THR A 223 -32.87 18.12 -41.90
CA THR A 223 -33.15 17.62 -43.25
C THR A 223 -34.63 17.78 -43.60
N ALA A 224 -35.55 17.47 -42.67
CA ALA A 224 -36.99 17.64 -42.87
C ALA A 224 -37.38 19.10 -43.14
N ILE A 225 -36.77 20.06 -42.42
CA ILE A 225 -36.97 21.50 -42.65
C ILE A 225 -36.50 21.91 -44.06
N ILE A 226 -35.35 21.40 -44.51
CA ILE A 226 -34.82 21.69 -45.86
C ILE A 226 -35.77 21.15 -46.95
N TYR A 227 -36.25 19.90 -46.81
CA TYR A 227 -37.20 19.31 -47.75
C TYR A 227 -38.52 20.08 -47.79
N TRP A 228 -39.06 20.49 -46.64
CA TRP A 228 -40.27 21.31 -46.55
C TRP A 228 -40.10 22.66 -47.25
N ARG A 229 -38.98 23.34 -47.01
CA ARG A 229 -38.66 24.63 -47.64
C ARG A 229 -38.60 24.52 -49.16
N GLN A 230 -37.91 23.50 -49.67
CA GLN A 230 -37.77 23.25 -51.11
C GLN A 230 -39.11 22.86 -51.78
N ARG A 231 -40.02 22.21 -51.06
CA ARG A 231 -41.37 21.90 -51.56
C ARG A 231 -42.29 23.13 -51.55
N ALA A 232 -42.20 23.99 -50.53
CA ALA A 232 -42.94 25.25 -50.49
C ALA A 232 -42.51 26.23 -51.59
N GLU A 233 -41.22 26.27 -51.93
CA GLU A 233 -40.68 27.06 -53.03
C GLU A 233 -41.15 26.52 -54.40
N ARG A 234 -41.11 25.19 -54.61
CA ARG A 234 -41.69 24.57 -55.82
C ARG A 234 -43.19 24.81 -55.95
N GLY A 235 -43.94 24.79 -54.85
CA GLY A 235 -45.36 25.14 -54.84
C GLY A 235 -45.61 26.59 -55.27
N ARG A 236 -44.77 27.53 -54.80
CA ARG A 236 -44.83 28.94 -55.21
C ARG A 236 -44.46 29.15 -56.69
N GLN A 237 -43.45 28.45 -57.19
CA GLN A 237 -43.10 28.49 -58.62
C GLN A 237 -44.18 27.89 -59.51
N LEU A 238 -44.80 26.76 -59.11
CA LEU A 238 -45.93 26.22 -59.87
C LEU A 238 -47.11 27.20 -59.91
N SER A 239 -47.39 27.91 -58.81
CA SER A 239 -48.45 28.93 -58.82
C SER A 239 -48.11 30.15 -59.68
N SER A 240 -46.83 30.58 -59.74
CA SER A 240 -46.44 31.69 -60.62
C SER A 240 -46.54 31.27 -62.10
N VAL A 241 -46.04 30.09 -62.46
CA VAL A 241 -46.12 29.54 -63.83
C VAL A 241 -47.57 29.30 -64.25
N LYS A 242 -48.43 28.84 -63.35
CA LYS A 242 -49.87 28.69 -63.63
C LYS A 242 -50.53 30.04 -63.89
N SER A 243 -50.24 31.06 -63.08
CA SER A 243 -50.77 32.42 -63.30
C SER A 243 -50.21 33.10 -64.57
N GLU A 244 -49.00 32.75 -65.00
CA GLU A 244 -48.44 33.20 -66.29
C GLU A 244 -49.07 32.47 -67.48
N SER A 245 -49.32 31.16 -67.36
CA SER A 245 -50.00 30.38 -68.41
C SER A 245 -51.44 30.87 -68.63
N GLU A 246 -52.17 31.17 -67.55
CA GLU A 246 -53.52 31.75 -67.61
C GLU A 246 -53.53 33.14 -68.28
N LYS A 247 -52.47 33.94 -68.10
CA LYS A 247 -52.30 35.23 -68.79
C LYS A 247 -51.96 35.06 -70.28
N HIS A 248 -51.14 34.07 -70.63
CA HIS A 248 -50.80 33.75 -72.02
C HIS A 248 -52.01 33.22 -72.81
N GLU A 249 -52.86 32.38 -72.20
CA GLU A 249 -54.12 31.94 -72.82
C GLU A 249 -55.07 33.12 -73.09
N GLN A 250 -55.15 34.10 -72.17
CA GLN A 250 -55.95 35.30 -72.38
C GLN A 250 -55.38 36.22 -73.49
N GLN A 251 -54.06 36.33 -73.62
CA GLN A 251 -53.42 37.09 -74.71
C GLN A 251 -53.59 36.42 -76.08
N GLN A 252 -53.53 35.09 -76.16
CA GLN A 252 -53.77 34.36 -77.42
C GLN A 252 -55.23 34.51 -77.90
N GLN A 253 -56.21 34.52 -76.99
CA GLN A 253 -57.61 34.81 -77.33
C GLN A 253 -57.82 36.26 -77.81
N GLN A 254 -57.00 37.21 -77.36
CA GLN A 254 -57.01 38.59 -77.86
C GLN A 254 -56.34 38.73 -79.24
N GLN A 255 -55.28 37.98 -79.54
CA GLN A 255 -54.63 38.01 -80.85
C GLN A 255 -55.41 37.28 -81.96
N GLN A 256 -56.21 36.26 -81.62
CA GLN A 256 -57.11 35.62 -82.61
C GLN A 256 -58.28 36.51 -83.08
N ASN A 257 -58.52 37.67 -82.45
CA ASN A 257 -59.53 38.65 -82.90
C ASN A 257 -58.98 39.73 -83.85
N LEU A 258 -57.73 39.64 -84.29
CA LEU A 258 -57.06 40.64 -85.13
C LEU A 258 -56.30 39.99 -86.31
N GLN A 259 -57.00 39.32 -87.23
CA GLN A 259 -56.73 39.34 -88.68
C GLN A 259 -57.78 38.52 -89.48
N PRO A 260 -58.14 38.96 -90.71
CA PRO A 260 -59.26 38.42 -91.48
C PRO A 260 -58.91 37.15 -92.25
N ASN A 261 -59.91 36.28 -92.40
CA ASN A 261 -59.80 34.97 -93.04
C ASN A 261 -60.02 35.08 -94.56
N HIS A 262 -59.02 34.71 -95.36
CA HIS A 262 -59.17 34.36 -96.77
C HIS A 262 -58.67 32.92 -96.98
N ASN A 263 -59.65 32.01 -97.09
CA ASN A 263 -59.62 30.64 -97.62
C ASN A 263 -59.10 30.62 -99.08
N ASP A 264 -58.46 29.63 -99.70
CA ASP A 264 -58.31 28.18 -99.54
C ASP A 264 -56.92 27.82 -100.11
N GLY A 265 -56.19 26.81 -99.63
CA GLY A 265 -56.40 25.42 -99.98
C GLY A 265 -55.21 24.91 -100.80
N PHE A 266 -54.37 24.04 -100.21
CA PHE A 266 -53.37 23.30 -100.99
C PHE A 266 -53.08 21.94 -100.36
N SER A 267 -53.03 20.93 -101.22
CA SER A 267 -52.81 19.52 -100.88
C SER A 267 -51.53 19.02 -101.56
N PHE A 268 -50.78 18.24 -100.78
CA PHE A 268 -50.08 17.00 -101.12
C PHE A 268 -48.63 16.93 -101.66
N ASP A 269 -48.00 15.84 -101.18
CA ASP A 269 -46.77 15.11 -101.58
C ASP A 269 -45.39 15.64 -101.13
N ARG A 270 -44.36 14.83 -100.83
CA ARG A 270 -44.15 13.41 -100.43
C ARG A 270 -42.62 13.17 -100.33
N MET A 271 -42.23 12.19 -99.50
CA MET A 271 -40.99 11.36 -99.49
C MET A 271 -39.64 11.90 -98.98
N ASP A 272 -39.21 11.32 -97.85
CA ASP A 272 -38.08 10.37 -97.64
C ASP A 272 -36.74 10.56 -98.41
N TYR A 273 -35.61 10.61 -97.69
CA TYR A 273 -34.76 9.43 -97.37
C TYR A 273 -33.51 9.80 -96.52
N TYR A 274 -33.11 8.79 -95.75
CA TYR A 274 -31.97 8.58 -94.83
C TYR A 274 -30.56 9.02 -95.28
N THR A 275 -29.68 9.29 -94.31
CA THR A 275 -28.47 8.46 -94.06
C THR A 275 -27.72 8.80 -92.76
N SER A 276 -27.56 7.76 -91.93
CA SER A 276 -26.45 7.55 -90.97
C SER A 276 -25.14 7.27 -91.75
N PRO A 277 -23.91 7.29 -91.17
CA PRO A 277 -23.56 6.38 -90.07
C PRO A 277 -22.47 6.78 -89.05
N ASN A 278 -22.63 6.19 -87.85
CA ASN A 278 -21.67 5.47 -87.00
C ASN A 278 -20.43 6.11 -86.31
N LEU A 279 -20.39 5.76 -85.01
CA LEU A 279 -19.29 5.28 -84.14
C LEU A 279 -18.03 6.16 -83.95
N CYS A 280 -17.81 6.62 -82.71
CA CYS A 280 -17.22 5.85 -81.60
C CYS A 280 -17.77 6.35 -80.27
#